data_AF-A0A9P0VSF1-F1
#
_entry.id   AF-A0A9P0VSF1-F1
#
_cell.length_a   1.000
_cell.length_b   1.000
_cell.length_c   1.000
_cell.angle_alpha   90.00
_cell.angle_beta   90.00
_cell.angle_gamma   90.00
#
_symmetry.space_group_name_H-M   'P 1'
#
loop_
_entity.id
_entity.type
_entity.pdbx_description
1 polymer ?
#
loop_
_entity_poly.entity_id
_entity_poly.type
_entity_poly.pdbx_seq_one_letter_code
_entity_poly.pdbx_strand_id
1 'polypeptide(L)'
;MGSVSLKVGDGTARFKKRASLCSSAVNLLMVFSVLTTNLFALYAFTHPPSKTHHLLLHETHKNISDHVSLILSEINSSQKKVAHIQKELLGYESIDLSKPNIAPELRMFLLRHQLPLGKDSRTGITTMVASVGHSCQKSIDLLSQFMKYKVSGPCPDDWVLGQNLILKGCQPLPRRRCFSKITPKSDLQPFPISLWKTSSEKSYSWNGLSCKNFSCLNGKKLSIDCKGCFDIVSGYETQRYVKARGKNDFLLDDVLSMGGNGGRIRVGFDVGGGGSGTFAARMAERNVTVVTSTLNIGAPFNEFIASRGLFPLFLSLDHRFPFYDNVFDLVHVGNGLDIGVQPTEKLDFLMFDIDRVLRAGGLFWLDNLYCYGDEKRKALTHLIERFGYKKLKWVVGEKNNGSEKPEVYLSAVLQKPVRV
;
A
#
# COMPACT_ATOMS: atom_id res chain seq x y z
N MET A 1 19.45 9.95 46.64
CA MET A 1 20.44 11.02 46.32
C MET A 1 19.80 11.86 45.23
N GLY A 2 19.09 12.95 45.49
CA GLY A 2 19.39 14.08 46.37
C GLY A 2 19.73 15.27 45.47
N SER A 3 18.70 16.00 45.02
CA SER A 3 18.83 17.22 44.22
C SER A 3 19.29 18.39 45.09
N VAL A 4 20.19 19.23 44.56
CA VAL A 4 20.56 20.54 45.11
C VAL A 4 20.86 21.44 43.90
N SER A 5 19.91 22.29 43.47
CA SER A 5 19.78 23.71 43.85
C SER A 5 21.08 24.51 43.70
N LEU A 6 21.22 25.20 42.56
CA LEU A 6 22.27 26.18 42.34
C LEU A 6 21.90 27.49 43.07
N LYS A 7 22.53 27.71 44.22
CA LYS A 7 22.60 29.01 44.87
C LYS A 7 23.69 29.83 44.19
N VAL A 8 23.32 31.00 43.68
CA VAL A 8 24.26 31.99 43.15
C VAL A 8 25.05 32.57 44.32
N GLY A 9 26.38 32.45 44.26
CA GLY A 9 27.32 33.03 45.21
C GLY A 9 28.31 33.92 44.47
N ASP A 10 28.40 35.16 44.94
CA ASP A 10 29.20 36.26 44.41
C ASP A 10 30.69 35.93 44.25
N GLY A 11 31.21 36.24 43.06
CA GLY A 11 32.62 36.25 42.74
C GLY A 11 32.87 37.26 41.63
N THR A 12 32.97 38.53 42.01
CA THR A 12 33.24 39.67 41.13
C THR A 12 34.50 39.47 40.27
N ALA A 13 34.33 39.10 39.01
CA ALA A 13 35.37 39.25 38.00
C ALA A 13 35.30 40.69 37.44
N ARG A 14 36.19 41.55 37.93
CA ARG A 14 36.43 42.89 37.40
C ARG A 14 36.67 42.83 35.89
N PHE A 15 35.72 43.35 35.10
CA PHE A 15 35.95 43.61 33.68
C PHE A 15 36.91 44.78 33.52
N LYS A 16 38.19 44.47 33.26
CA LYS A 16 39.10 45.43 32.65
C LYS A 16 38.60 45.72 31.24
N LYS A 17 38.21 46.98 31.01
CA LYS A 17 37.98 47.57 29.69
C LYS A 17 39.16 47.27 28.76
N ARG A 18 38.98 46.37 27.79
CA ARG A 18 39.63 46.38 26.47
C ARG A 18 39.02 45.32 25.56
N ALA A 19 38.64 45.76 24.35
CA ALA A 19 38.24 44.99 23.16
C ALA A 19 36.75 45.08 22.74
N SER A 20 36.26 46.29 22.46
CA SER A 20 35.02 46.51 21.70
C SER A 20 35.23 46.59 20.17
N LEU A 21 36.39 46.16 19.64
CA LEU A 21 36.71 46.29 18.20
C LEU A 21 36.71 44.94 17.45
N CYS A 22 36.72 43.79 18.13
CA CYS A 22 36.78 42.48 17.46
C CYS A 22 35.41 41.82 17.21
N SER A 23 34.34 42.26 17.87
CA SER A 23 33.02 41.62 17.72
C SER A 23 32.26 42.09 16.46
N SER A 24 32.39 43.35 16.06
CA SER A 24 31.69 43.84 14.86
C SER A 24 32.33 43.33 13.56
N ALA A 25 33.66 43.19 13.52
CA ALA A 25 34.39 42.70 12.35
C ALA A 25 34.05 41.23 12.02
N VAL A 26 33.91 40.39 13.05
CA VAL A 26 33.51 38.98 12.89
C VAL A 26 32.04 38.88 12.43
N ASN A 27 31.16 39.72 12.97
CA ASN A 27 29.77 39.78 12.52
C ASN A 27 29.64 40.30 11.09
N LEU A 28 30.43 41.30 10.70
CA LEU A 28 30.52 41.80 9.32
C LEU A 28 31.05 40.73 8.37
N LEU A 29 32.07 39.96 8.76
CA LEU A 29 32.60 38.84 7.98
C LEU A 29 31.55 37.73 7.78
N MET A 30 30.76 37.40 8.82
CA MET A 30 29.68 36.42 8.67
C MET A 30 28.56 36.93 7.75
N VAL A 31 28.15 38.19 7.88
CA VAL A 31 27.14 38.78 6.98
C VAL A 31 27.67 38.84 5.55
N PHE A 32 28.93 39.21 5.35
CA PHE A 32 29.56 39.24 4.03
C PHE A 32 29.68 37.83 3.43
N SER A 33 29.99 36.81 4.24
CA SER A 33 30.00 35.40 3.82
C SER A 33 28.62 34.93 3.36
N VAL A 34 27.56 35.25 4.12
CA VAL A 34 26.18 34.87 3.77
C VAL A 34 25.73 35.61 2.51
N LEU A 35 26.05 36.90 2.37
CA LEU A 35 25.71 37.67 1.17
C LEU A 35 26.46 37.17 -0.06
N THR A 36 27.76 36.92 0.03
CA THR A 36 28.58 36.45 -1.10
C THR A 36 28.19 35.06 -1.56
N THR A 37 27.91 34.14 -0.64
CA THR A 37 27.44 32.78 -0.99
C THR A 37 26.06 32.81 -1.65
N ASN A 38 25.13 33.64 -1.17
CA ASN A 38 23.83 33.82 -1.81
C ASN A 38 23.93 34.55 -3.17
N LEU A 39 24.82 35.54 -3.31
CA LEU A 39 25.06 36.21 -4.60
C LEU A 39 25.69 35.26 -5.61
N PHE A 40 26.63 34.41 -5.17
CA PHE A 40 27.26 33.41 -6.03
C PHE A 40 26.27 32.33 -6.45
N ALA A 41 25.40 31.88 -5.54
CA ALA A 41 24.31 30.98 -5.89
C ALA A 41 23.36 31.63 -6.90
N LEU A 42 22.94 32.88 -6.68
CA LEU A 42 22.10 33.61 -7.61
C LEU A 42 22.77 33.76 -8.98
N TYR A 43 24.06 34.12 -9.02
CA TYR A 43 24.85 34.18 -10.26
C TYR A 43 24.89 32.83 -10.97
N ALA A 44 25.20 31.73 -10.27
CA ALA A 44 25.24 30.39 -10.84
C ALA A 44 23.88 29.92 -11.39
N PHE A 45 22.77 30.35 -10.79
CA PHE A 45 21.41 30.00 -11.24
C PHE A 45 20.84 30.95 -12.31
N THR A 46 21.40 32.15 -12.48
CA THR A 46 20.86 33.19 -13.39
C THR A 46 21.78 33.53 -14.55
N HIS A 47 23.06 33.16 -14.53
CA HIS A 47 23.94 33.36 -15.68
C HIS A 47 23.68 32.32 -16.78
N PRO A 48 23.24 32.74 -17.98
CA PRO A 48 23.34 31.89 -19.15
C PRO A 48 24.81 31.71 -19.54
N PRO A 49 25.22 30.54 -20.06
CA PRO A 49 26.59 30.32 -20.46
C PRO A 49 27.00 31.32 -21.56
N SER A 50 28.08 32.07 -21.30
CA SER A 50 28.68 33.01 -22.26
C SER A 50 29.28 32.28 -23.46
N LYS A 51 28.81 32.62 -24.66
CA LYS A 51 29.33 32.15 -25.95
C LYS A 51 30.58 32.94 -26.36
N THR A 52 31.68 32.87 -25.61
CA THR A 52 32.90 33.64 -25.99
C THR A 52 34.22 32.91 -25.78
N HIS A 53 34.26 31.59 -26.01
CA HIS A 53 35.51 30.83 -26.17
C HIS A 53 35.51 29.89 -27.40
N HIS A 54 34.71 30.18 -28.43
CA HIS A 54 34.51 29.25 -29.57
C HIS A 54 35.52 29.32 -30.72
N LEU A 55 36.51 30.21 -30.71
CA LEU A 55 37.40 30.40 -31.89
C LEU A 55 38.80 29.79 -31.76
N LEU A 56 39.26 29.40 -30.56
CA LEU A 56 40.53 28.68 -30.35
C LEU A 56 40.36 27.25 -29.85
N LEU A 57 39.13 26.83 -29.54
CA LEU A 57 38.76 25.46 -29.11
C LEU A 57 38.25 24.58 -30.27
N HIS A 58 38.06 25.13 -31.47
CA HIS A 58 37.25 24.48 -32.51
C HIS A 58 37.93 23.29 -33.21
N GLU A 59 39.27 23.18 -33.18
CA GLU A 59 39.97 21.99 -33.70
C GLU A 59 40.13 20.88 -32.65
N THR A 60 40.38 21.24 -31.39
CA THR A 60 40.49 20.25 -30.30
C THR A 60 39.13 19.72 -29.85
N HIS A 61 38.06 20.53 -29.88
CA HIS A 61 36.70 20.08 -29.55
C HIS A 61 36.07 19.22 -30.64
N LYS A 62 36.49 19.32 -31.91
CA LYS A 62 35.98 18.42 -32.95
C LYS A 62 36.45 17.00 -32.69
N ASN A 63 37.75 16.82 -32.45
CA ASN A 63 38.33 15.52 -32.12
C ASN A 63 37.84 14.97 -30.76
N ILE A 64 37.67 15.83 -29.75
CA ILE A 64 37.12 15.42 -28.45
C ILE A 64 35.61 15.11 -28.56
N SER A 65 34.83 15.88 -29.31
CA SER A 65 33.41 15.61 -29.57
C SER A 65 33.21 14.33 -30.38
N ASP A 66 34.06 14.09 -31.37
CA ASP A 66 34.04 12.88 -32.18
C ASP A 66 34.44 11.66 -31.34
N HIS A 67 35.49 11.77 -30.51
CA HIS A 67 35.84 10.71 -29.54
C HIS A 67 34.75 10.50 -28.48
N VAL A 68 34.13 11.54 -27.94
CA VAL A 68 33.04 11.43 -26.96
C VAL A 68 31.79 10.82 -27.62
N SER A 69 31.48 11.17 -28.87
CA SER A 69 30.37 10.57 -29.61
C SER A 69 30.62 9.11 -29.97
N LEU A 70 31.87 8.73 -30.29
CA LEU A 70 32.29 7.35 -30.46
C LEU A 70 32.18 6.57 -29.15
N ILE A 71 32.64 7.13 -28.03
CA ILE A 71 32.49 6.52 -26.70
C ILE A 71 31.01 6.35 -26.34
N LEU A 72 30.16 7.36 -26.57
CA LEU A 72 28.71 7.27 -26.33
C LEU A 72 28.04 6.23 -27.25
N SER A 73 28.47 6.13 -28.50
CA SER A 73 28.05 5.10 -29.46
C SER A 73 28.44 3.70 -28.97
N GLU A 74 29.67 3.53 -28.51
CA GLU A 74 30.21 2.28 -27.96
C GLU A 74 29.50 1.87 -26.67
N ILE A 75 29.22 2.84 -25.77
CA ILE A 75 28.42 2.64 -24.56
C ILE A 75 27.00 2.22 -24.93
N ASN A 76 26.35 2.90 -25.87
CA ASN A 76 25.01 2.54 -26.33
C ASN A 76 24.98 1.15 -26.99
N SER A 77 25.99 0.83 -27.80
CA SER A 77 26.16 -0.49 -28.43
C SER A 77 26.35 -1.58 -27.38
N SER A 78 27.19 -1.33 -26.38
CA SER A 78 27.45 -2.24 -25.26
C SER A 78 26.21 -2.43 -24.41
N GLN A 79 25.45 -1.37 -24.11
CA GLN A 79 24.18 -1.45 -23.41
C GLN A 79 23.13 -2.25 -24.20
N LYS A 80 23.04 -2.06 -25.52
CA LYS A 80 22.16 -2.86 -26.38
C LYS A 80 22.56 -4.33 -26.40
N LYS A 81 23.86 -4.65 -26.49
CA LYS A 81 24.37 -6.03 -26.40
C LYS A 81 24.05 -6.64 -25.04
N VAL A 82 24.27 -5.93 -23.94
CA VAL A 82 23.92 -6.40 -22.59
C VAL A 82 22.41 -6.63 -22.46
N ALA A 83 21.57 -5.74 -22.98
CA ALA A 83 20.12 -5.93 -22.97
C ALA A 83 19.68 -7.12 -23.84
N HIS A 84 20.34 -7.36 -24.98
CA HIS A 84 20.09 -8.53 -25.84
C HIS A 84 20.49 -9.83 -25.13
N ILE A 85 21.69 -9.87 -24.58
CA ILE A 85 22.21 -10.99 -23.79
C ILE A 85 21.29 -11.26 -22.60
N GLN A 86 20.85 -10.22 -21.89
CA GLN A 86 19.93 -10.33 -20.77
C GLN A 86 18.55 -10.85 -21.20
N LYS A 87 18.07 -10.50 -22.40
CA LYS A 87 16.84 -11.01 -22.99
C LYS A 87 16.96 -12.49 -23.39
N GLU A 88 18.08 -12.90 -23.99
CA GLU A 88 18.34 -14.29 -24.37
C GLU A 88 18.58 -15.20 -23.16
N LEU A 89 19.31 -14.73 -22.14
CA LEU A 89 19.64 -15.52 -20.95
C LEU A 89 18.50 -15.62 -19.95
N LEU A 90 17.71 -14.56 -19.77
CA LEU A 90 16.67 -14.52 -18.74
C LEU A 90 15.26 -14.75 -19.29
N GLY A 91 15.04 -14.69 -20.62
CA GLY A 91 13.73 -14.92 -21.23
C GLY A 91 12.65 -13.90 -20.85
N TYR A 92 12.99 -12.80 -20.18
CA TYR A 92 12.02 -11.79 -19.73
C TYR A 92 11.64 -10.83 -20.86
N GLU A 93 10.33 -10.67 -21.09
CA GLU A 93 9.80 -9.63 -21.97
C GLU A 93 9.82 -8.27 -21.23
N SER A 94 10.76 -7.40 -21.57
CA SER A 94 10.78 -6.02 -21.07
C SER A 94 9.78 -5.12 -21.81
N ILE A 95 9.22 -4.12 -21.11
CA ILE A 95 8.44 -3.05 -21.76
C ILE A 95 9.36 -2.25 -22.67
N ASP A 96 9.09 -2.31 -23.97
CA ASP A 96 9.79 -1.51 -24.96
C ASP A 96 9.26 -0.06 -24.95
N LEU A 97 9.96 0.82 -24.23
CA LEU A 97 9.63 2.24 -24.08
C LEU A 97 9.74 3.06 -25.38
N SER A 98 10.26 2.48 -26.46
CA SER A 98 10.35 3.16 -27.76
C SER A 98 9.05 3.14 -28.54
N LYS A 99 8.10 2.26 -28.17
CA LYS A 99 6.83 2.12 -28.88
C LYS A 99 5.99 3.40 -28.80
N PRO A 100 5.39 3.84 -29.92
CA PRO A 100 4.66 5.11 -29.99
C PRO A 100 3.33 5.10 -29.22
N ASN A 101 2.77 3.92 -28.92
CA ASN A 101 1.52 3.78 -28.15
C ASN A 101 1.72 3.94 -26.62
N ILE A 102 2.94 4.14 -26.14
CA ILE A 102 3.24 4.34 -24.73
C ILE A 102 3.02 5.79 -24.32
N ALA A 103 2.19 6.00 -23.30
CA ALA A 103 1.92 7.31 -22.74
C ALA A 103 3.22 7.98 -22.26
N PRO A 104 3.42 9.28 -22.52
CA PRO A 104 4.61 10.01 -22.09
C PRO A 104 4.88 9.89 -20.59
N GLU A 105 3.84 9.93 -19.76
CA GLU A 105 3.97 9.76 -18.30
C GLU A 105 4.41 8.35 -17.90
N LEU A 106 4.00 7.30 -18.62
CA LEU A 106 4.47 5.93 -18.35
C LEU A 106 5.96 5.81 -18.69
N ARG A 107 6.36 6.37 -19.83
CA ARG A 107 7.78 6.44 -20.23
C ARG A 107 8.59 7.20 -19.18
N MET A 108 8.15 8.39 -18.80
CA MET A 108 8.78 9.18 -17.76
C MET A 108 8.86 8.41 -16.44
N PHE A 109 7.80 7.70 -16.01
CA PHE A 109 7.82 6.92 -14.77
C PHE A 109 8.88 5.80 -14.78
N LEU A 110 8.99 5.06 -15.88
CA LEU A 110 9.89 3.90 -15.99
C LEU A 110 11.34 4.25 -16.34
N LEU A 111 11.62 5.50 -16.72
CA LEU A 111 12.98 5.96 -16.97
C LEU A 111 13.81 5.95 -15.67
N ARG A 112 15.10 5.63 -15.81
CA ARG A 112 16.07 5.76 -14.73
C ARG A 112 16.41 7.24 -14.56
N HIS A 113 16.20 7.78 -13.38
CA HIS A 113 16.54 9.16 -13.08
C HIS A 113 17.79 9.19 -12.22
N GLN A 114 18.74 10.06 -12.52
CA GLN A 114 19.87 10.28 -11.61
C GLN A 114 19.35 10.82 -10.28
N LEU A 115 19.99 10.42 -9.18
CA LEU A 115 19.71 10.98 -7.88
C LEU A 115 20.02 12.49 -7.90
N PRO A 116 19.13 13.35 -7.38
CA PRO A 116 19.33 14.80 -7.42
C PRO A 116 20.63 15.27 -6.76
N LEU A 117 21.12 14.51 -5.77
CA LEU A 117 22.33 14.83 -5.00
C LEU A 117 23.54 13.94 -5.36
N GLY A 118 23.47 13.20 -6.47
CA GLY A 118 24.51 12.24 -6.87
C GLY A 118 24.46 10.93 -6.08
N LYS A 119 25.58 10.21 -6.05
CA LYS A 119 25.69 8.86 -5.48
C LYS A 119 25.39 8.87 -3.97
N ASP A 120 24.49 8.00 -3.53
CA ASP A 120 24.25 7.76 -2.11
C ASP A 120 25.49 7.13 -1.47
N SER A 121 26.03 7.74 -0.42
CA SER A 121 27.29 7.30 0.19
C SER A 121 27.18 5.96 0.92
N ARG A 122 25.99 5.60 1.40
CA ARG A 122 25.75 4.37 2.18
C ARG A 122 25.48 3.16 1.29
N THR A 123 24.66 3.32 0.26
CA THR A 123 24.19 2.24 -0.61
C THR A 123 24.93 2.21 -1.94
N GLY A 124 25.61 3.30 -2.32
CA GLY A 124 26.25 3.46 -3.60
C GLY A 124 25.30 3.63 -4.79
N ILE A 125 23.99 3.72 -4.55
CA ILE A 125 22.97 3.92 -5.58
C ILE A 125 23.18 5.29 -6.22
N THR A 126 23.08 5.36 -7.55
CA THR A 126 23.24 6.60 -8.32
C THR A 126 21.94 7.03 -9.00
N THR A 127 21.02 6.10 -9.21
CA THR A 127 19.78 6.32 -9.95
C THR A 127 18.55 5.90 -9.15
N MET A 128 17.51 6.71 -9.21
CA MET A 128 16.15 6.32 -8.85
C MET A 128 15.56 5.45 -9.96
N VAL A 129 15.08 4.27 -9.59
CA VAL A 129 14.40 3.33 -10.47
C VAL A 129 12.96 3.14 -10.00
N ALA A 130 12.03 3.12 -10.94
CA ALA A 130 10.66 2.68 -10.69
C ALA A 130 10.40 1.38 -11.44
N SER A 131 9.47 0.59 -10.94
CA SER A 131 9.07 -0.67 -11.56
C SER A 131 7.56 -0.78 -11.61
N VAL A 132 7.11 -1.65 -12.50
CA VAL A 132 5.75 -2.16 -12.56
C VAL A 132 5.82 -3.68 -12.52
N GLY A 133 4.74 -4.35 -12.10
CA GLY A 133 4.70 -5.81 -12.07
C GLY A 133 4.99 -6.40 -13.45
N HIS A 134 5.69 -7.53 -13.51
CA HIS A 134 6.07 -8.18 -14.78
C HIS A 134 4.85 -8.42 -15.69
N SER A 135 3.72 -8.86 -15.11
CA SER A 135 2.48 -9.13 -15.85
C SER A 135 1.88 -7.88 -16.53
N CYS A 136 2.28 -6.67 -16.14
CA CYS A 136 1.88 -5.43 -16.81
C CYS A 136 2.25 -5.40 -18.28
N GLN A 137 3.32 -6.10 -18.69
CA GLN A 137 3.75 -6.18 -20.09
C GLN A 137 2.61 -6.67 -21.00
N LYS A 138 1.83 -7.64 -20.54
CA LYS A 138 0.67 -8.19 -21.26
C LYS A 138 -0.54 -7.26 -21.29
N SER A 139 -0.51 -6.18 -20.49
CA SER A 139 -1.58 -5.18 -20.37
C SER A 139 -1.05 -3.77 -20.66
N ILE A 140 -0.05 -3.66 -21.53
CA ILE A 140 0.65 -2.39 -21.78
C ILE A 140 -0.28 -1.30 -22.30
N ASP A 141 -1.28 -1.62 -23.13
CA ASP A 141 -2.24 -0.65 -23.64
C ASP A 141 -3.13 -0.09 -22.51
N LEU A 142 -3.59 -0.96 -21.61
CA LEU A 142 -4.35 -0.55 -20.42
C LEU A 142 -3.49 0.29 -19.47
N LEU A 143 -2.22 -0.08 -19.30
CA LEU A 143 -1.28 0.66 -18.47
C LEU A 143 -0.95 2.04 -19.07
N SER A 144 -0.80 2.10 -20.39
CA SER A 144 -0.61 3.34 -21.14
C SER A 144 -1.84 4.24 -21.01
N GLN A 145 -3.05 3.69 -21.16
CA GLN A 145 -4.30 4.40 -20.92
C GLN A 145 -4.39 4.90 -19.47
N PHE A 146 -3.99 4.10 -18.49
CA PHE A 146 -3.96 4.50 -17.08
C PHE A 146 -2.97 5.64 -16.85
N MET A 147 -1.90 5.74 -17.62
CA MET A 147 -0.94 6.84 -17.52
C MET A 147 -1.27 8.02 -18.44
N LYS A 148 -2.44 8.03 -19.08
CA LYS A 148 -2.90 9.14 -19.91
C LYS A 148 -3.69 10.15 -19.08
N TYR A 149 -2.99 11.12 -18.50
CA TYR A 149 -3.58 12.21 -17.74
C TYR A 149 -2.81 13.53 -17.97
N LYS A 150 -3.40 14.65 -17.54
CA LYS A 150 -2.72 15.96 -17.56
C LYS A 150 -1.91 16.13 -16.27
N VAL A 151 -0.61 16.38 -16.40
CA VAL A 151 0.27 16.68 -15.25
C VAL A 151 -0.25 17.92 -14.52
N SER A 152 -0.30 17.85 -13.19
CA SER A 152 -0.86 18.90 -12.32
C SER A 152 -2.31 19.29 -12.67
N GLY A 153 -3.04 18.42 -13.38
CA GLY A 153 -4.47 18.52 -13.60
C GLY A 153 -5.25 17.56 -12.68
N PRO A 154 -6.59 17.52 -12.77
CA PRO A 154 -7.38 16.50 -12.10
C PRO A 154 -7.08 15.11 -12.69
N CYS A 155 -6.97 14.11 -11.84
CA CYS A 155 -6.90 12.72 -12.28
C CYS A 155 -8.24 12.30 -12.91
N PRO A 156 -8.22 11.50 -14.00
CA PRO A 156 -9.42 10.88 -14.52
C PRO A 156 -10.12 10.01 -13.44
N ASP A 157 -11.46 9.97 -13.46
CA ASP A 157 -12.24 9.07 -12.61
C ASP A 157 -12.30 7.66 -13.24
N ASP A 158 -11.13 7.02 -13.34
CA ASP A 158 -10.92 5.76 -14.04
C ASP A 158 -10.42 4.65 -13.10
N TRP A 159 -10.89 4.66 -11.84
CA TRP A 159 -10.50 3.66 -10.84
C TRP A 159 -10.73 2.21 -11.31
N VAL A 160 -11.74 1.97 -12.15
CA VAL A 160 -12.01 0.65 -12.78
C VAL A 160 -10.82 0.17 -13.60
N LEU A 161 -10.16 1.08 -14.33
CA LEU A 161 -8.96 0.76 -15.11
C LEU A 161 -7.81 0.35 -14.19
N GLY A 162 -7.61 1.06 -13.08
CA GLY A 162 -6.66 0.69 -12.04
C GLY A 162 -6.96 -0.68 -11.44
N GLN A 163 -8.22 -0.97 -11.10
CA GLN A 163 -8.63 -2.28 -10.59
C GLN A 163 -8.39 -3.40 -11.61
N ASN A 164 -8.70 -3.17 -12.88
CA ASN A 164 -8.47 -4.15 -13.94
C ASN A 164 -6.97 -4.45 -14.12
N LEU A 165 -6.11 -3.44 -14.01
CA LEU A 165 -4.66 -3.65 -14.01
C LEU A 165 -4.23 -4.48 -12.79
N ILE A 166 -4.74 -4.18 -11.60
CA ILE A 166 -4.48 -4.95 -10.38
C ILE A 166 -4.86 -6.43 -10.55
N LEU A 167 -6.07 -6.70 -11.04
CA LEU A 167 -6.57 -8.06 -11.25
C LEU A 167 -5.79 -8.82 -12.34
N LYS A 168 -5.08 -8.11 -13.22
CA LYS A 168 -4.17 -8.70 -14.22
C LYS A 168 -2.72 -8.84 -13.70
N GLY A 169 -2.49 -8.65 -12.40
CA GLY A 169 -1.17 -8.77 -11.79
C GLY A 169 -0.25 -7.56 -12.03
N CYS A 170 -0.81 -6.42 -12.44
CA CYS A 170 -0.07 -5.19 -12.66
C CYS A 170 0.00 -4.35 -11.37
N GLN A 171 0.64 -4.90 -10.33
CA GLN A 171 0.87 -4.24 -9.05
C GLN A 171 2.37 -4.13 -8.73
N PRO A 172 2.82 -3.05 -8.06
CA PRO A 172 2.05 -1.85 -7.73
C PRO A 172 1.71 -1.02 -8.98
N LEU A 173 0.62 -0.24 -8.92
CA LEU A 173 0.28 0.70 -9.98
C LEU A 173 1.29 1.87 -10.01
N PRO A 174 1.65 2.39 -11.19
CA PRO A 174 2.53 3.54 -11.30
C PRO A 174 1.90 4.78 -10.65
N ARG A 175 2.75 5.61 -10.02
CA ARG A 175 2.31 6.87 -9.41
C ARG A 175 1.94 7.86 -10.50
N ARG A 176 0.78 8.51 -10.37
CA ARG A 176 0.34 9.57 -11.27
C ARG A 176 0.71 10.95 -10.71
N ARG A 177 1.07 11.87 -11.61
CA ARG A 177 1.34 13.29 -11.31
C ARG A 177 0.11 14.18 -11.56
N CYS A 178 -1.06 13.73 -11.11
CA CYS A 178 -2.33 14.46 -11.16
C CYS A 178 -2.94 14.57 -9.76
N PHE A 179 -3.88 15.49 -9.57
CA PHE A 179 -4.57 15.71 -8.30
C PHE A 179 -5.79 14.80 -8.20
N SER A 180 -5.93 14.10 -7.08
CA SER A 180 -7.09 13.25 -6.80
C SER A 180 -8.38 14.06 -6.79
N LYS A 181 -9.52 13.39 -7.02
CA LYS A 181 -10.85 13.98 -6.89
C LYS A 181 -11.02 14.64 -5.51
N ILE A 182 -11.64 15.81 -5.49
CA ILE A 182 -12.01 16.50 -4.26
C ILE A 182 -13.25 15.82 -3.69
N THR A 183 -13.14 15.31 -2.46
CA THR A 183 -14.26 14.76 -1.70
C THR A 183 -14.53 15.67 -0.49
N PRO A 184 -15.69 16.35 -0.42
CA PRO A 184 -16.03 17.21 0.71
C PRO A 184 -16.03 16.45 2.04
N LYS A 185 -15.46 17.06 3.09
CA LYS A 185 -15.49 16.51 4.46
C LYS A 185 -16.79 16.83 5.21
N SER A 186 -17.58 17.79 4.73
CA SER A 186 -18.77 18.32 5.43
C SER A 186 -19.79 17.25 5.81
N ASP A 187 -19.86 16.18 5.03
CA ASP A 187 -20.88 15.14 5.17
C ASP A 187 -20.38 13.94 5.98
N LEU A 188 -19.12 13.96 6.44
CA LEU A 188 -18.52 12.92 7.25
C LEU A 188 -18.75 13.18 8.74
N GLN A 189 -19.11 12.12 9.46
CA GLN A 189 -19.31 12.19 10.90
C GLN A 189 -17.98 11.91 11.62
N PRO A 190 -17.77 12.46 12.83
CA PRO A 190 -16.57 12.13 13.60
C PRO A 190 -16.61 10.69 14.10
N PHE A 191 -15.43 10.10 14.30
CA PHE A 191 -15.28 8.82 14.97
C PHE A 191 -15.62 8.97 16.47
N PRO A 192 -16.32 8.01 17.13
CA PRO A 192 -16.81 6.73 16.60
C PRO A 192 -18.22 6.76 16.00
N ILE A 193 -18.88 7.92 15.95
CA ILE A 193 -20.27 8.04 15.42
C ILE A 193 -20.35 7.56 13.97
N SER A 194 -19.29 7.79 13.18
CA SER A 194 -19.15 7.33 11.80
C SER A 194 -19.21 5.81 11.61
N LEU A 195 -19.00 5.01 12.66
CA LEU A 195 -18.99 3.54 12.55
C LEU A 195 -20.33 2.96 12.09
N TRP A 196 -21.44 3.54 12.56
CA TRP A 196 -22.80 3.02 12.37
C TRP A 196 -23.76 4.09 11.85
N LYS A 197 -23.23 5.14 11.24
CA LYS A 197 -24.02 6.22 10.62
C LYS A 197 -23.63 6.38 9.16
N THR A 198 -24.61 6.22 8.28
CA THR A 198 -24.42 6.36 6.84
C THR A 198 -24.06 7.80 6.48
N SER A 199 -23.01 7.99 5.68
CA SER A 199 -22.67 9.31 5.14
C SER A 199 -23.44 9.60 3.84
N SER A 200 -23.41 10.86 3.41
CA SER A 200 -24.03 11.32 2.16
C SER A 200 -23.56 10.51 0.95
N GLU A 201 -24.49 10.08 0.10
CA GLU A 201 -24.22 9.32 -1.13
C GLU A 201 -23.31 10.07 -2.13
N LYS A 202 -23.20 11.41 -1.98
CA LYS A 202 -22.30 12.26 -2.77
C LYS A 202 -20.82 12.02 -2.47
N SER A 203 -20.51 11.38 -1.33
CA SER A 203 -19.14 11.10 -0.89
C SER A 203 -18.47 9.97 -1.68
N TYR A 204 -19.22 9.23 -2.48
CA TYR A 204 -18.78 8.00 -3.14
C TYR A 204 -18.64 8.17 -4.66
N SER A 205 -17.69 7.45 -5.26
CA SER A 205 -17.67 7.32 -6.72
C SER A 205 -18.59 6.19 -7.15
N TRP A 206 -19.63 6.55 -7.90
CA TRP A 206 -20.55 5.59 -8.53
C TRP A 206 -20.14 5.26 -9.97
N ASN A 207 -19.06 5.87 -10.47
CA ASN A 207 -18.61 5.61 -11.84
C ASN A 207 -18.18 4.16 -12.00
N GLY A 208 -18.53 3.52 -13.12
CA GLY A 208 -18.20 2.12 -13.38
C GLY A 208 -18.98 1.08 -12.55
N LEU A 209 -19.83 1.49 -11.62
CA LEU A 209 -20.68 0.60 -10.83
C LEU A 209 -22.07 0.45 -11.44
N SER A 210 -22.66 -0.74 -11.35
CA SER A 210 -24.04 -0.98 -11.78
C SER A 210 -25.08 -0.27 -10.90
N CYS A 211 -24.80 -0.13 -9.60
CA CYS A 211 -25.65 0.61 -8.66
C CYS A 211 -25.16 2.05 -8.50
N LYS A 212 -26.09 2.99 -8.27
CA LYS A 212 -25.82 4.43 -8.12
C LYS A 212 -26.22 5.01 -6.76
N ASN A 213 -26.72 4.16 -5.86
CA ASN A 213 -27.16 4.53 -4.51
C ASN A 213 -27.13 3.29 -3.60
N PHE A 214 -27.25 3.49 -2.28
CA PHE A 214 -27.25 2.42 -1.30
C PHE A 214 -28.49 1.53 -1.37
N SER A 215 -29.64 2.09 -1.75
CA SER A 215 -30.87 1.31 -1.93
C SER A 215 -30.68 0.18 -2.95
N CYS A 216 -30.06 0.47 -4.10
CA CYS A 216 -29.70 -0.52 -5.11
C CYS A 216 -28.67 -1.54 -4.57
N LEU A 217 -27.62 -1.07 -3.89
CA LEU A 217 -26.59 -1.97 -3.34
C LEU A 217 -27.19 -2.95 -2.33
N ASN A 218 -28.09 -2.48 -1.47
CA ASN A 218 -28.75 -3.30 -0.46
C ASN A 218 -29.70 -4.34 -1.05
N GLY A 219 -30.30 -4.04 -2.21
CA GLY A 219 -31.12 -5.00 -2.96
C GLY A 219 -30.33 -6.06 -3.72
N LYS A 220 -29.00 -5.89 -3.90
CA LYS A 220 -28.15 -6.79 -4.69
C LYS A 220 -27.34 -7.73 -3.80
N LYS A 221 -27.21 -8.99 -4.23
CA LYS A 221 -26.21 -9.93 -3.67
C LYS A 221 -24.88 -9.67 -4.40
N LEU A 222 -23.96 -8.97 -3.74
CA LEU A 222 -22.65 -8.61 -4.30
C LEU A 222 -21.62 -9.74 -4.15
N SER A 223 -21.70 -10.46 -3.03
CA SER A 223 -20.91 -11.65 -2.73
C SER A 223 -21.73 -12.58 -1.84
N ILE A 224 -21.19 -13.74 -1.47
CA ILE A 224 -21.83 -14.65 -0.50
C ILE A 224 -22.07 -13.93 0.85
N ASP A 225 -21.10 -13.11 1.26
CA ASP A 225 -21.08 -12.41 2.55
C ASP A 225 -21.65 -10.99 2.52
N CYS A 226 -21.92 -10.44 1.33
CA CYS A 226 -22.50 -9.11 1.18
C CYS A 226 -23.86 -9.19 0.46
N LYS A 227 -24.90 -9.51 1.24
CA LYS A 227 -26.31 -9.28 0.90
C LYS A 227 -26.85 -8.22 1.87
N GLY A 228 -27.07 -7.00 1.39
CA GLY A 228 -27.48 -5.90 2.26
C GLY A 228 -26.37 -5.35 3.17
N CYS A 229 -25.08 -5.58 2.85
CA CYS A 229 -23.99 -5.21 3.77
C CYS A 229 -23.75 -3.69 3.89
N PHE A 230 -24.41 -2.86 3.08
CA PHE A 230 -24.34 -1.40 3.20
C PHE A 230 -25.43 -0.84 4.14
N ASP A 231 -26.41 -1.65 4.56
CA ASP A 231 -27.34 -1.31 5.63
C ASP A 231 -26.69 -1.54 7.00
N ILE A 232 -25.88 -0.56 7.41
CA ILE A 232 -25.18 -0.55 8.70
C ILE A 232 -26.01 0.06 9.84
N VAL A 233 -27.26 0.46 9.60
CA VAL A 233 -28.11 1.11 10.61
C VAL A 233 -29.19 0.16 11.11
N SER A 234 -29.91 -0.50 10.19
CA SER A 234 -31.00 -1.43 10.49
C SER A 234 -30.70 -2.87 10.06
N GLY A 235 -29.65 -3.06 9.27
CA GLY A 235 -29.34 -4.33 8.66
C GLY A 235 -28.58 -5.29 9.57
N TYR A 236 -28.33 -6.49 9.04
CA TYR A 236 -27.63 -7.57 9.74
C TYR A 236 -26.20 -7.21 10.17
N GLU A 237 -25.55 -6.24 9.52
CA GLU A 237 -24.22 -5.79 9.90
C GLU A 237 -24.15 -5.28 11.36
N THR A 238 -25.26 -4.75 11.89
CA THR A 238 -25.39 -4.35 13.31
C THR A 238 -25.43 -5.52 14.29
N GLN A 239 -25.52 -6.75 13.81
CA GLN A 239 -25.53 -7.97 14.63
C GLN A 239 -24.32 -8.88 14.33
N ARG A 240 -23.65 -8.67 13.20
CA ARG A 240 -22.45 -9.43 12.80
C ARG A 240 -21.36 -9.33 13.89
N TYR A 241 -20.77 -10.47 14.23
CA TYR A 241 -19.76 -10.67 15.29
C TYR A 241 -20.22 -10.49 16.74
N VAL A 242 -21.44 -9.99 16.98
CA VAL A 242 -21.99 -9.79 18.34
C VAL A 242 -23.16 -10.72 18.65
N LYS A 243 -23.81 -11.28 17.62
CA LYS A 243 -24.89 -12.27 17.74
C LYS A 243 -24.65 -13.41 16.77
N ALA A 244 -24.54 -14.63 17.30
CA ALA A 244 -24.37 -15.83 16.49
C ALA A 244 -25.71 -16.25 15.87
N ARG A 245 -25.72 -16.62 14.59
CA ARG A 245 -26.87 -17.27 13.91
C ARG A 245 -26.69 -18.77 13.75
N GLY A 246 -25.46 -19.25 13.83
CA GLY A 246 -25.12 -20.66 13.74
C GLY A 246 -23.83 -20.99 14.48
N LYS A 247 -23.48 -22.28 14.50
CA LYS A 247 -22.29 -22.78 15.20
C LYS A 247 -20.97 -22.23 14.64
N ASN A 248 -20.98 -21.82 13.38
CA ASN A 248 -19.81 -21.28 12.67
C ASN A 248 -19.58 -19.79 12.94
N ASP A 249 -20.55 -19.08 13.52
CA ASP A 249 -20.42 -17.65 13.82
C ASP A 249 -19.71 -17.47 15.17
N PHE A 250 -18.43 -17.11 15.13
CA PHE A 250 -17.68 -16.82 16.35
C PHE A 250 -17.90 -15.38 16.79
N LEU A 251 -18.19 -15.20 18.08
CA LEU A 251 -18.38 -13.88 18.66
C LEU A 251 -17.04 -13.19 18.85
N LEU A 252 -17.01 -11.88 18.60
CA LEU A 252 -15.80 -11.07 18.68
C LEU A 252 -15.13 -11.20 20.05
N ASP A 253 -15.90 -11.03 21.12
CA ASP A 253 -15.37 -11.02 22.49
C ASP A 253 -14.86 -12.40 22.90
N ASP A 254 -15.48 -13.49 22.42
CA ASP A 254 -14.97 -14.85 22.59
C ASP A 254 -13.60 -15.01 21.93
N VAL A 255 -13.44 -14.58 20.67
CA VAL A 255 -12.16 -14.70 19.96
C VAL A 255 -11.09 -13.83 20.62
N LEU A 256 -11.42 -12.60 21.02
CA LEU A 256 -10.48 -11.71 21.71
C LEU A 256 -10.01 -12.31 23.04
N SER A 257 -10.89 -13.01 23.77
CA SER A 257 -10.52 -13.69 25.02
C SER A 257 -9.53 -14.86 24.82
N MET A 258 -9.49 -15.45 23.62
CA MET A 258 -8.55 -16.52 23.26
C MET A 258 -7.12 -16.01 23.05
N GLY A 259 -6.91 -14.69 22.94
CA GLY A 259 -5.59 -14.05 22.81
C GLY A 259 -4.66 -14.24 24.02
N GLY A 260 -5.12 -14.92 25.09
CA GLY A 260 -4.33 -15.31 26.25
C GLY A 260 -4.11 -14.21 27.28
N ASN A 261 -3.73 -14.61 28.50
CA ASN A 261 -3.56 -13.75 29.70
C ASN A 261 -2.37 -12.76 29.65
N GLY A 262 -1.83 -12.45 28.47
CA GLY A 262 -0.68 -11.55 28.32
C GLY A 262 -0.55 -10.86 26.96
N GLY A 263 -1.40 -11.17 25.98
CA GLY A 263 -1.34 -10.61 24.62
C GLY A 263 -2.58 -9.80 24.28
N ARG A 264 -2.60 -8.52 24.66
CA ARG A 264 -3.68 -7.62 24.23
C ARG A 264 -3.62 -7.49 22.70
N ILE A 265 -4.65 -7.95 22.00
CA ILE A 265 -4.84 -7.71 20.56
C ILE A 265 -5.03 -6.21 20.38
N ARG A 266 -4.16 -5.56 19.60
CA ARG A 266 -4.19 -4.10 19.37
C ARG A 266 -4.32 -3.76 17.90
N VAL A 267 -3.67 -4.54 17.04
CA VAL A 267 -3.64 -4.30 15.60
C VAL A 267 -4.02 -5.58 14.86
N GLY A 268 -5.02 -5.47 13.99
CA GLY A 268 -5.50 -6.56 13.14
C GLY A 268 -5.34 -6.28 11.65
N PHE A 269 -5.32 -7.34 10.86
CA PHE A 269 -5.40 -7.28 9.41
C PHE A 269 -6.58 -8.13 8.93
N ASP A 270 -7.47 -7.53 8.14
CA ASP A 270 -8.67 -8.17 7.62
C ASP A 270 -8.51 -8.42 6.11
N VAL A 271 -8.45 -9.70 5.74
CA VAL A 271 -8.13 -10.20 4.40
C VAL A 271 -9.36 -10.87 3.81
N GLY A 272 -9.71 -10.51 2.58
CA GLY A 272 -10.87 -11.12 1.92
C GLY A 272 -12.22 -10.65 2.50
N GLY A 273 -12.26 -9.47 3.11
CA GLY A 273 -13.50 -8.82 3.54
C GLY A 273 -14.15 -8.08 2.37
N GLY A 274 -14.81 -8.81 1.46
CA GLY A 274 -15.70 -8.26 0.43
C GLY A 274 -17.00 -7.69 1.02
N GLY A 275 -16.88 -6.89 2.08
CA GLY A 275 -17.95 -6.33 2.88
C GLY A 275 -17.68 -4.88 3.24
N SER A 276 -18.57 -4.30 4.02
CA SER A 276 -18.60 -2.86 4.28
C SER A 276 -17.63 -2.37 5.36
N GLY A 277 -16.67 -3.20 5.80
CA GLY A 277 -15.73 -2.90 6.90
C GLY A 277 -16.28 -3.19 8.31
N THR A 278 -17.32 -4.01 8.43
CA THR A 278 -17.98 -4.29 9.71
C THR A 278 -17.08 -4.96 10.74
N PHE A 279 -16.20 -5.86 10.32
CA PHE A 279 -15.23 -6.46 11.24
C PHE A 279 -14.30 -5.39 11.85
N ALA A 280 -13.74 -4.51 11.02
CA ALA A 280 -12.93 -3.39 11.47
C ALA A 280 -13.72 -2.42 12.38
N ALA A 281 -15.00 -2.15 12.06
CA ALA A 281 -15.87 -1.33 12.91
C ALA A 281 -16.05 -1.92 14.30
N ARG A 282 -16.33 -3.23 14.38
CA ARG A 282 -16.48 -3.97 15.64
C ARG A 282 -15.21 -3.99 16.47
N MET A 283 -14.08 -4.21 15.80
CA MET A 283 -12.77 -4.16 16.44
C MET A 283 -12.46 -2.76 16.98
N ALA A 284 -12.82 -1.71 16.25
CA ALA A 284 -12.62 -0.34 16.69
C ALA A 284 -13.41 0.00 17.97
N GLU A 285 -14.61 -0.57 18.17
CA GLU A 285 -15.35 -0.46 19.44
C GLU A 285 -14.59 -1.07 20.64
N ARG A 286 -13.66 -2.00 20.39
CA ARG A 286 -12.78 -2.63 21.38
C ARG A 286 -11.39 -1.99 21.43
N ASN A 287 -11.21 -0.82 20.81
CA ASN A 287 -9.93 -0.14 20.66
C ASN A 287 -8.87 -0.98 19.93
N VAL A 288 -9.29 -1.78 18.95
CA VAL A 288 -8.41 -2.53 18.05
C VAL A 288 -8.40 -1.87 16.68
N THR A 289 -7.22 -1.49 16.20
CA THR A 289 -7.07 -0.90 14.87
C THR A 289 -6.96 -2.02 13.84
N VAL A 290 -7.81 -2.00 12.81
CA VAL A 290 -7.78 -2.99 11.74
C VAL A 290 -7.53 -2.31 10.41
N VAL A 291 -6.61 -2.86 9.62
CA VAL A 291 -6.48 -2.54 8.20
C VAL A 291 -7.25 -3.58 7.40
N THR A 292 -8.15 -3.14 6.51
CA THR A 292 -9.02 -4.03 5.73
C THR A 292 -8.60 -4.02 4.27
N SER A 293 -8.11 -5.16 3.76
CA SER A 293 -7.81 -5.36 2.35
C SER A 293 -9.08 -5.59 1.55
N THR A 294 -9.37 -4.73 0.56
CA THR A 294 -10.55 -4.87 -0.28
C THR A 294 -10.40 -4.22 -1.66
N LEU A 295 -11.17 -4.72 -2.63
CA LEU A 295 -11.30 -4.14 -3.97
C LEU A 295 -12.74 -3.60 -4.15
N ASN A 296 -12.94 -2.68 -5.08
CA ASN A 296 -14.25 -2.12 -5.41
C ASN A 296 -14.99 -3.03 -6.41
N ILE A 297 -15.22 -4.28 -6.05
CA ILE A 297 -15.92 -5.25 -6.90
C ILE A 297 -17.43 -5.06 -6.74
N GLY A 298 -18.06 -4.40 -7.71
CA GLY A 298 -19.52 -4.21 -7.74
C GLY A 298 -20.07 -3.16 -6.78
N ALA A 299 -19.25 -2.61 -5.88
CA ALA A 299 -19.60 -1.55 -4.93
C ALA A 299 -18.36 -0.71 -4.53
N PRO A 300 -18.54 0.52 -4.00
CA PRO A 300 -17.44 1.41 -3.62
C PRO A 300 -16.94 1.10 -2.20
N PHE A 301 -16.43 -0.12 -2.00
CA PHE A 301 -16.04 -0.63 -0.68
C PHE A 301 -14.95 0.23 -0.01
N ASN A 302 -13.92 0.63 -0.74
CA ASN A 302 -12.82 1.41 -0.18
C ASN A 302 -13.31 2.77 0.34
N GLU A 303 -14.08 3.50 -0.46
CA GLU A 303 -14.66 4.77 -0.06
C GLU A 303 -15.66 4.61 1.11
N PHE A 304 -16.44 3.54 1.13
CA PHE A 304 -17.37 3.22 2.23
C PHE A 304 -16.67 2.91 3.55
N ILE A 305 -15.59 2.14 3.51
CA ILE A 305 -14.80 1.86 4.72
C ILE A 305 -14.13 3.15 5.21
N ALA A 306 -13.54 3.94 4.31
CA ALA A 306 -12.91 5.21 4.65
C ALA A 306 -13.90 6.23 5.24
N SER A 307 -15.13 6.31 4.72
CA SER A 307 -16.15 7.25 5.22
C SER A 307 -16.61 6.93 6.64
N ARG A 308 -16.47 5.67 7.08
CA ARG A 308 -16.70 5.22 8.46
C ARG A 308 -15.56 5.57 9.41
N GLY A 309 -14.45 6.13 8.90
CA GLY A 309 -13.23 6.39 9.68
C GLY A 309 -12.36 5.15 9.89
N LEU A 310 -12.50 4.14 9.02
CA LEU A 310 -11.73 2.88 9.05
C LEU A 310 -10.65 2.87 7.96
N PHE A 311 -9.74 1.89 7.99
CA PHE A 311 -8.56 1.85 7.12
C PHE A 311 -8.70 0.82 5.98
N PRO A 312 -9.17 1.22 4.78
CA PRO A 312 -9.15 0.35 3.63
C PRO A 312 -7.74 0.28 3.00
N LEU A 313 -7.39 -0.89 2.47
CA LEU A 313 -6.21 -1.13 1.67
C LEU A 313 -6.63 -1.70 0.31
N PHE A 314 -6.42 -0.92 -0.75
CA PHE A 314 -6.79 -1.31 -2.11
C PHE A 314 -5.79 -2.32 -2.68
N LEU A 315 -6.05 -3.60 -2.44
CA LEU A 315 -5.08 -4.68 -2.63
C LEU A 315 -5.74 -5.99 -3.10
N SER A 316 -5.09 -6.69 -4.03
CA SER A 316 -5.45 -8.06 -4.43
C SER A 316 -4.66 -9.07 -3.60
N LEU A 317 -5.24 -10.25 -3.38
CA LEU A 317 -4.61 -11.36 -2.65
C LEU A 317 -3.40 -11.96 -3.37
N ASP A 318 -3.25 -11.71 -4.68
CA ASP A 318 -2.08 -12.14 -5.45
C ASP A 318 -0.83 -11.28 -5.18
N HIS A 319 -0.96 -10.16 -4.47
CA HIS A 319 0.16 -9.30 -4.12
C HIS A 319 0.61 -9.57 -2.69
N ARG A 320 1.93 -9.62 -2.50
CA ARG A 320 2.52 -9.70 -1.17
C ARG A 320 2.02 -8.54 -0.31
N PHE A 321 1.55 -8.82 0.89
CA PHE A 321 1.06 -7.82 1.80
C PHE A 321 2.12 -6.74 2.06
N PRO A 322 1.79 -5.46 1.87
CA PRO A 322 2.74 -4.34 1.94
C PRO A 322 3.06 -3.94 3.39
N PHE A 323 3.13 -4.92 4.29
CA PHE A 323 3.48 -4.74 5.69
C PHE A 323 4.83 -5.39 5.98
N TYR A 324 5.52 -4.86 6.98
CA TYR A 324 6.71 -5.51 7.52
C TYR A 324 6.35 -6.85 8.20
N ASP A 325 7.38 -7.61 8.57
CA ASP A 325 7.19 -8.88 9.25
C ASP A 325 6.71 -8.65 10.69
N ASN A 326 5.87 -9.55 11.21
CA ASN A 326 5.38 -9.54 12.59
C ASN A 326 4.69 -8.21 13.00
N VAL A 327 3.79 -7.71 12.16
CA VAL A 327 3.07 -6.43 12.35
C VAL A 327 1.74 -6.59 13.09
N PHE A 328 1.04 -7.70 12.93
CA PHE A 328 -0.32 -7.88 13.43
C PHE A 328 -0.41 -8.85 14.60
N ASP A 329 -1.34 -8.59 15.52
CA ASP A 329 -1.68 -9.48 16.64
C ASP A 329 -2.81 -10.45 16.24
N LEU A 330 -3.58 -10.08 15.21
CA LEU A 330 -4.67 -10.87 14.65
C LEU A 330 -4.71 -10.71 13.13
N VAL A 331 -4.81 -11.81 12.40
CA VAL A 331 -5.21 -11.80 10.99
C VAL A 331 -6.58 -12.46 10.89
N HIS A 332 -7.54 -11.73 10.35
CA HIS A 332 -8.89 -12.21 10.06
C HIS A 332 -9.01 -12.47 8.56
N VAL A 333 -9.62 -13.59 8.21
CA VAL A 333 -9.87 -14.00 6.84
C VAL A 333 -11.34 -14.38 6.73
N GLY A 334 -12.09 -13.59 5.96
CA GLY A 334 -13.49 -13.86 5.65
C GLY A 334 -13.67 -14.70 4.38
N ASN A 335 -14.92 -14.79 3.94
CA ASN A 335 -15.34 -15.61 2.80
C ASN A 335 -14.99 -15.02 1.42
N GLY A 336 -14.21 -13.93 1.37
CA GLY A 336 -13.68 -13.35 0.12
C GLY A 336 -12.39 -14.00 -0.37
N LEU A 337 -11.89 -15.02 0.35
CA LEU A 337 -11.12 -16.08 -0.29
C LEU A 337 -12.10 -16.96 -1.08
N ASP A 338 -12.62 -16.47 -2.21
CA ASP A 338 -13.23 -17.38 -3.18
C ASP A 338 -12.05 -18.17 -3.78
N ILE A 339 -11.69 -19.26 -3.10
CA ILE A 339 -10.60 -20.16 -3.46
C ILE A 339 -11.05 -20.95 -4.70
N GLY A 340 -11.20 -20.26 -5.83
CA GLY A 340 -11.05 -20.82 -7.18
C GLY A 340 -9.57 -21.08 -7.51
N VAL A 341 -8.70 -21.05 -6.52
CA VAL A 341 -7.24 -21.16 -6.64
C VAL A 341 -6.86 -22.63 -6.83
N GLN A 342 -6.94 -23.11 -8.08
CA GLN A 342 -6.17 -24.24 -8.57
C GLN A 342 -4.94 -23.66 -9.28
N PRO A 343 -3.91 -23.26 -8.52
CA PRO A 343 -3.06 -24.27 -7.86
C PRO A 343 -2.89 -24.09 -6.34
N THR A 344 -2.72 -25.19 -5.61
CA THR A 344 -2.40 -25.26 -4.17
C THR A 344 -1.26 -24.33 -3.74
N GLU A 345 -0.30 -24.09 -4.60
CA GLU A 345 0.92 -23.31 -4.35
C GLU A 345 0.63 -21.83 -4.11
N LYS A 346 -0.40 -21.26 -4.74
CA LYS A 346 -0.81 -19.88 -4.45
C LYS A 346 -1.37 -19.73 -3.04
N LEU A 347 -2.10 -20.74 -2.58
CA LEU A 347 -2.59 -20.78 -1.20
C LEU A 347 -1.42 -20.92 -0.22
N ASP A 348 -0.39 -21.70 -0.57
CA ASP A 348 0.85 -21.77 0.22
C ASP A 348 1.51 -20.38 0.33
N PHE A 349 1.70 -19.66 -0.78
CA PHE A 349 2.25 -18.30 -0.75
C PHE A 349 1.43 -17.35 0.13
N LEU A 350 0.11 -17.39 0.02
CA LEU A 350 -0.78 -16.60 0.87
C LEU A 350 -0.62 -16.97 2.35
N MET A 351 -0.56 -18.26 2.68
CA MET A 351 -0.36 -18.73 4.06
C MET A 351 1.00 -18.31 4.62
N PHE A 352 2.07 -18.38 3.82
CA PHE A 352 3.39 -17.86 4.20
C PHE A 352 3.36 -16.35 4.45
N ASP A 353 2.60 -15.60 3.66
CA ASP A 353 2.50 -14.15 3.83
C ASP A 353 1.65 -13.75 5.04
N ILE A 354 0.55 -14.46 5.30
CA ILE A 354 -0.23 -14.35 6.54
C ILE A 354 0.66 -14.66 7.74
N ASP A 355 1.39 -15.78 7.71
CA ASP A 355 2.28 -16.17 8.78
C ASP A 355 3.37 -15.12 9.00
N ARG A 356 3.96 -14.59 7.93
CA ARG A 356 4.99 -13.56 7.99
C ARG A 356 4.52 -12.30 8.71
N VAL A 357 3.30 -11.81 8.43
CA VAL A 357 2.80 -10.56 9.02
C VAL A 357 2.21 -10.75 10.42
N LEU A 358 1.79 -11.97 10.80
CA LEU A 358 1.24 -12.30 12.11
C LEU A 358 2.36 -12.54 13.15
N ARG A 359 2.25 -11.95 14.34
CA ARG A 359 3.19 -12.19 15.46
C ARG A 359 3.03 -13.59 16.04
N ALA A 360 4.12 -14.15 16.55
CA ALA A 360 4.06 -15.39 17.34
C ALA A 360 3.11 -15.21 18.55
N GLY A 361 2.28 -16.22 18.83
CA GLY A 361 1.20 -16.13 19.81
C GLY A 361 -0.04 -15.35 19.34
N GLY A 362 0.04 -14.64 18.22
CA GLY A 362 -1.08 -13.97 17.59
C GLY A 362 -2.13 -14.92 17.03
N LEU A 363 -3.32 -14.39 16.78
CA LEU A 363 -4.46 -15.17 16.32
C LEU A 363 -4.60 -15.12 14.79
N PHE A 364 -4.90 -16.26 14.20
CA PHE A 364 -5.36 -16.38 12.83
C PHE A 364 -6.81 -16.86 12.85
N TRP A 365 -7.73 -15.99 12.44
CA TRP A 365 -9.17 -16.23 12.47
C TRP A 365 -9.70 -16.41 11.06
N LEU A 366 -10.10 -17.65 10.74
CA LEU A 366 -10.89 -18.01 9.57
C LEU A 366 -12.38 -17.89 9.91
N ASP A 367 -13.09 -16.96 9.29
CA ASP A 367 -14.52 -16.68 9.51
C ASP A 367 -15.36 -17.21 8.34
N ASN A 368 -16.13 -18.28 8.60
CA ASN A 368 -17.11 -18.84 7.67
C ASN A 368 -16.52 -19.07 6.26
N LEU A 369 -15.33 -19.64 6.18
CA LEU A 369 -14.64 -19.87 4.91
C LEU A 369 -15.35 -21.00 4.13
N TYR A 370 -15.85 -20.67 2.95
CA TYR A 370 -16.48 -21.62 2.06
C TYR A 370 -15.47 -22.64 1.49
N CYS A 371 -15.74 -23.92 1.73
CA CYS A 371 -14.96 -25.04 1.23
C CYS A 371 -15.75 -25.77 0.14
N TYR A 372 -15.35 -25.62 -1.13
CA TYR A 372 -15.94 -26.37 -2.23
C TYR A 372 -15.52 -27.86 -2.14
N GLY A 373 -16.29 -28.63 -1.38
CA GLY A 373 -16.07 -30.05 -1.15
C GLY A 373 -14.99 -30.39 -0.13
N ASP A 374 -14.90 -31.68 0.20
CA ASP A 374 -14.01 -32.21 1.24
C ASP A 374 -12.52 -32.11 0.90
N GLU A 375 -12.14 -32.17 -0.38
CA GLU A 375 -10.74 -32.13 -0.79
C GLU A 375 -10.07 -30.79 -0.45
N LYS A 376 -10.73 -29.67 -0.75
CA LYS A 376 -10.22 -28.33 -0.40
C LYS A 376 -10.11 -28.14 1.10
N ARG A 377 -11.09 -28.64 1.86
CA ARG A 377 -11.05 -28.63 3.32
C ARG A 377 -9.85 -29.41 3.85
N LYS A 378 -9.60 -30.62 3.32
CA LYS A 378 -8.45 -31.44 3.70
C LYS A 378 -7.13 -30.75 3.34
N ALA A 379 -7.02 -30.17 2.15
CA ALA A 379 -5.82 -29.44 1.73
C ALA A 379 -5.53 -28.24 2.64
N LEU A 380 -6.54 -27.43 2.95
CA LEU A 380 -6.41 -26.31 3.88
C LEU A 380 -6.05 -26.78 5.30
N THR A 381 -6.67 -27.85 5.78
CA THR A 381 -6.37 -28.43 7.10
C THR A 381 -4.92 -28.89 7.17
N HIS A 382 -4.45 -29.61 6.14
CA HIS A 382 -3.07 -30.07 6.05
C HIS A 382 -2.08 -28.91 5.98
N LEU A 383 -2.42 -27.85 5.24
CA LEU A 383 -1.61 -26.63 5.18
C LEU A 383 -1.49 -25.97 6.55
N ILE A 384 -2.60 -25.80 7.28
CA ILE A 384 -2.59 -25.22 8.64
C ILE A 384 -1.73 -26.07 9.60
N GLU A 385 -1.85 -27.39 9.52
CA GLU A 385 -1.08 -28.33 10.36
C GLU A 385 0.42 -28.29 10.04
N ARG A 386 0.79 -28.17 8.77
CA ARG A 386 2.18 -28.02 8.32
C ARG A 386 2.87 -26.81 8.95
N PHE A 387 2.13 -25.72 9.18
CA PHE A 387 2.66 -24.52 9.83
C PHE A 387 2.70 -24.61 11.36
N GLY A 388 2.16 -25.68 11.96
CA GLY A 388 2.17 -25.90 13.41
C GLY A 388 1.21 -24.99 14.20
N TYR A 389 0.17 -24.44 13.56
CA TYR A 389 -0.81 -23.60 14.25
C TYR A 389 -1.59 -24.41 15.29
N LYS A 390 -1.69 -23.86 16.51
CA LYS A 390 -2.50 -24.44 17.57
C LYS A 390 -3.98 -24.11 17.33
N LYS A 391 -4.82 -25.14 17.23
CA LYS A 391 -6.27 -24.99 17.07
C LYS A 391 -6.89 -24.58 18.42
N LEU A 392 -7.38 -23.35 18.53
CA LEU A 392 -8.08 -22.87 19.74
C LEU A 392 -9.58 -23.11 19.65
N LYS A 393 -10.16 -22.89 18.46
CA LYS A 393 -11.56 -23.21 18.16
C LYS A 393 -11.65 -23.66 16.70
N TRP A 394 -12.43 -24.69 16.42
CA TRP A 394 -12.58 -25.26 15.08
C TRP A 394 -13.99 -25.81 14.92
N VAL A 395 -14.74 -25.28 13.94
CA VAL A 395 -16.10 -25.72 13.64
C VAL A 395 -16.25 -25.87 12.13
N VAL A 396 -16.71 -27.05 11.72
CA VAL A 396 -17.16 -27.31 10.35
C VAL A 396 -18.68 -27.33 10.37
N GLY A 397 -19.29 -26.55 9.50
CA GLY A 397 -20.74 -26.44 9.38
C GLY A 397 -21.19 -26.72 7.96
N GLU A 398 -22.38 -27.28 7.82
CA GLU A 398 -23.01 -27.54 6.53
C GLU A 398 -24.23 -26.65 6.38
N LYS A 399 -24.39 -26.07 5.20
CA LYS A 399 -25.55 -25.25 4.85
C LYS A 399 -26.24 -25.86 3.64
N ASN A 400 -27.47 -26.30 3.84
CA ASN A 400 -28.34 -26.74 2.75
C ASN A 400 -29.06 -25.53 2.15
N ASN A 401 -28.64 -25.11 0.96
CA ASN A 401 -29.28 -24.02 0.20
C ASN A 401 -30.26 -24.53 -0.87
N GLY A 402 -30.68 -25.80 -0.80
CA GLY A 402 -31.55 -26.42 -1.82
C GLY A 402 -30.82 -26.96 -3.06
N SER A 403 -29.48 -26.99 -3.04
CA SER A 403 -28.63 -27.72 -3.98
C SER A 403 -28.52 -29.20 -3.61
N GLU A 404 -28.26 -30.09 -4.59
CA GLU A 404 -28.08 -31.54 -4.36
C GLU A 404 -26.90 -31.88 -3.42
N LYS A 405 -25.94 -30.97 -3.26
CA LYS A 405 -24.81 -31.12 -2.33
C LYS A 405 -24.81 -29.98 -1.29
N PRO A 406 -24.59 -30.30 0.00
CA PRO A 406 -24.48 -29.29 1.06
C PRO A 406 -23.23 -28.44 0.85
N GLU A 407 -23.35 -27.13 1.11
CA GLU A 407 -22.21 -26.22 1.15
C GLU A 407 -21.47 -26.38 2.49
N VAL A 408 -20.16 -26.65 2.46
CA VAL A 408 -19.35 -26.85 3.67
C VAL A 408 -18.60 -25.56 4.00
N TYR A 409 -18.65 -25.15 5.26
CA TYR A 409 -17.99 -23.95 5.77
C TYR A 409 -17.07 -24.29 6.94
N LEU A 410 -15.89 -23.68 6.96
CA LEU A 410 -14.91 -23.80 8.05
C LEU A 410 -14.79 -22.46 8.79
N SER A 411 -15.03 -22.48 10.10
CA SER A 411 -14.65 -21.39 11.00
C SER A 411 -13.61 -21.90 11.98
N ALA A 412 -12.49 -21.18 12.11
CA ALA A 412 -11.42 -21.57 13.01
C ALA A 412 -10.73 -20.35 13.64
N VAL A 413 -10.34 -20.48 14.89
CA VAL A 413 -9.38 -19.59 15.56
C VAL A 413 -8.14 -20.41 15.85
N LEU A 414 -7.04 -19.96 15.30
CA LEU A 414 -5.75 -20.61 15.36
C LEU A 414 -4.76 -19.67 16.05
N GLN A 415 -3.80 -20.21 16.78
CA GLN A 415 -2.71 -19.44 17.37
C GLN A 415 -1.39 -19.78 16.68
N LYS A 416 -0.67 -18.75 16.24
CA LYS A 416 0.65 -18.90 15.63
C LYS A 416 1.63 -19.46 16.66
N PRO A 417 2.37 -20.55 16.36
CA PRO A 417 3.34 -21.11 17.29
C PRO A 417 4.56 -20.18 17.42
N VAL A 418 5.30 -20.36 18.52
CA VAL A 418 6.68 -19.86 18.61
C VAL A 418 7.57 -20.89 17.93
N ARG A 419 8.24 -20.50 16.84
CA ARG A 419 9.24 -21.33 16.16
C ARG A 419 10.62 -20.87 16.62
N VAL A 420 11.45 -21.82 17.07
CA VAL A 420 12.83 -21.59 17.53
C VAL A 420 13.79 -21.73 16.37
#